data_AF-A0A7K2T8P3-F1
#
_entry.id   AF-A0A7K2T8P3-F1
#
_cell.length_a   1.000
_cell.length_b   1.000
_cell.length_c   1.000
_cell.angle_alpha   90.00
_cell.angle_beta   90.00
_cell.angle_gamma   90.00
#
_symmetry.space_group_name_H-M   'P 1'
#
loop_
_entity.id
_entity.type
_entity.pdbx_description
1 polymer ?
#
loop_
_entity_poly.entity_id
_entity_poly.type
_entity_poly.pdbx_seq_one_letter_code
_entity_poly.pdbx_strand_id
1 'polypeptide(L)'
;MTLTYDDIAEQQADIVRLLLHHIHAPLPDGRFLRGVLPPPPPVAGVRIATGPQRAGFPGGLTVWEIPLRTVDDPEELAGANDVLGLVRALNTGTRIFTSSRVDTVMGMTLIHVDPAQVAPVGPGERDNAFTILRTLTYPWTEERPDPRLRGFLLQGPDRMRLYVDHEEATDVVAADVRPSGALTALLAALPSLVEEVERTVPGDLGDPHCSRLIDLTDW
;
A
#
# COMPACT_ATOMS: atom_id res chain seq x y z
N MET A 1 12.08 21.39 7.88
CA MET A 1 12.17 21.18 6.41
C MET A 1 10.78 20.85 5.90
N THR A 2 10.35 21.42 4.78
CA THR A 2 9.04 21.07 4.20
C THR A 2 9.14 19.71 3.52
N LEU A 3 8.39 18.71 4.00
CA LEU A 3 8.28 17.39 3.36
C LEU A 3 7.88 17.52 1.89
N THR A 4 8.67 16.91 1.03
CA THR A 4 8.47 16.86 -0.41
C THR A 4 7.53 15.72 -0.80
N TYR A 5 7.10 15.71 -2.07
CA TYR A 5 6.38 14.55 -2.62
C TYR A 5 7.24 13.29 -2.55
N ASP A 6 8.54 13.43 -2.80
CA ASP A 6 9.46 12.29 -2.81
C ASP A 6 9.63 11.71 -1.39
N ASP A 7 9.72 12.54 -0.35
CA ASP A 7 9.76 12.05 1.05
C ASP A 7 8.53 11.18 1.39
N ILE A 8 7.34 11.62 0.95
CA ILE A 8 6.09 10.85 1.12
C ILE A 8 6.17 9.54 0.34
N ALA A 9 6.77 9.59 -0.83
CA ALA A 9 6.86 8.46 -1.73
C ALA A 9 7.79 7.36 -1.25
N GLU A 10 8.96 7.77 -0.77
CA GLU A 10 9.90 6.92 -0.08
C GLU A 10 9.25 6.26 1.13
N GLN A 11 8.54 7.05 1.96
CA GLN A 11 7.87 6.52 3.14
C GLN A 11 6.81 5.47 2.79
N GLN A 12 6.01 5.71 1.75
CA GLN A 12 5.02 4.72 1.30
C GLN A 12 5.69 3.43 0.82
N ALA A 13 6.79 3.53 0.07
CA ALA A 13 7.54 2.35 -0.38
C ALA A 13 8.13 1.56 0.81
N ASP A 14 8.63 2.24 1.84
CA ASP A 14 9.12 1.60 3.07
C ASP A 14 8.00 0.90 3.85
N ILE A 15 6.82 1.53 3.93
CA ILE A 15 5.61 0.92 4.49
C ILE A 15 5.23 -0.35 3.73
N VAL A 16 5.18 -0.29 2.40
CA VAL A 16 4.94 -1.47 1.56
C VAL A 16 5.97 -2.56 1.87
N ARG A 17 7.26 -2.22 1.90
CA ARG A 17 8.35 -3.17 2.14
C ARG A 17 8.26 -3.89 3.50
N LEU A 18 7.62 -3.29 4.51
CA LEU A 18 7.32 -3.98 5.78
C LEU A 18 6.02 -4.80 5.69
N LEU A 19 4.96 -4.19 5.16
CA LEU A 19 3.63 -4.78 5.15
C LEU A 19 3.50 -5.99 4.20
N LEU A 20 4.35 -6.10 3.17
CA LEU A 20 4.43 -7.30 2.30
C LEU A 20 4.60 -8.60 3.11
N HIS A 21 5.30 -8.56 4.24
CA HIS A 21 5.51 -9.74 5.08
C HIS A 21 4.25 -10.16 5.87
N HIS A 22 3.24 -9.29 5.91
CA HIS A 22 2.02 -9.48 6.67
C HIS A 22 0.82 -9.90 5.80
N ILE A 23 1.00 -10.08 4.49
CA ILE A 23 -0.08 -10.53 3.58
C ILE A 23 -0.60 -11.94 3.90
N HIS A 24 0.23 -12.77 4.55
CA HIS A 24 -0.10 -14.14 4.92
C HIS A 24 -0.53 -14.30 6.38
N ALA A 25 -0.36 -13.27 7.20
CA ALA A 25 -0.69 -13.31 8.62
C ALA A 25 -2.07 -12.66 8.86
N PRO A 26 -2.95 -13.28 9.65
CA PRO A 26 -4.19 -12.63 10.06
C PRO A 26 -3.92 -11.46 11.02
N LEU A 27 -4.72 -10.42 10.87
CA LEU A 27 -4.89 -9.34 11.83
C LEU A 27 -5.67 -9.84 13.06
N PRO A 28 -5.71 -9.08 14.18
CA PRO A 28 -6.31 -9.56 15.44
C PRO A 28 -7.78 -10.01 15.33
N ASP A 29 -8.56 -9.43 14.43
CA ASP A 29 -9.95 -9.83 14.14
C ASP A 29 -10.11 -10.96 13.11
N GLY A 30 -9.00 -11.53 12.63
CA GLY A 30 -8.97 -12.60 11.62
C GLY A 30 -9.03 -12.13 10.17
N ARG A 31 -9.09 -10.81 9.90
CA ARG A 31 -8.94 -10.25 8.55
C ARG A 31 -7.48 -10.34 8.11
N PHE A 32 -7.24 -10.10 6.82
CA PHE A 32 -5.92 -10.13 6.21
C PHE A 32 -5.63 -8.81 5.53
N LEU A 33 -4.36 -8.44 5.47
CA LEU A 33 -3.88 -7.40 4.57
C LEU A 33 -4.11 -7.84 3.12
N ARG A 34 -4.79 -7.01 2.34
CA ARG A 34 -5.14 -7.25 0.93
C ARG A 34 -4.48 -6.27 -0.03
N GLY A 35 -3.97 -5.16 0.47
CA GLY A 35 -3.27 -4.18 -0.35
C GLY A 35 -2.81 -2.97 0.44
N VAL A 36 -1.91 -2.24 -0.18
CA VAL A 36 -1.43 -0.91 0.23
C VAL A 36 -1.59 -0.02 -0.99
N LEU A 37 -2.29 1.09 -0.87
CA LEU A 37 -2.60 1.99 -1.99
C LEU A 37 -2.00 3.37 -1.69
N PRO A 38 -1.30 4.00 -2.66
CA PRO A 38 -0.85 5.37 -2.52
C PRO A 38 -2.03 6.32 -2.73
N PRO A 39 -2.49 7.11 -1.74
CA PRO A 39 -3.55 8.09 -1.96
C PRO A 39 -3.16 9.10 -3.05
N PRO A 40 -4.12 9.64 -3.83
CA PRO A 40 -3.84 10.68 -4.81
C PRO A 40 -3.18 11.90 -4.14
N PRO A 41 -2.21 12.56 -4.81
CA PRO A 41 -1.76 13.88 -4.41
C PRO A 41 -2.95 14.84 -4.25
N PRO A 42 -2.93 15.76 -3.26
CA PRO A 42 -1.82 16.07 -2.34
C PRO A 42 -1.86 15.29 -1.01
N VAL A 43 -2.60 14.18 -0.91
CA VAL A 43 -2.81 13.47 0.36
C VAL A 43 -1.52 12.78 0.82
N ALA A 44 -0.93 13.30 1.90
CA ALA A 44 0.21 12.69 2.59
C ALA A 44 -0.26 11.54 3.51
N GLY A 45 -0.68 10.42 2.92
CA GLY A 45 -1.25 9.29 3.63
C GLY A 45 -0.84 7.94 3.02
N VAL A 46 -1.35 6.86 3.62
CA VAL A 46 -1.31 5.51 3.06
C VAL A 46 -2.68 4.87 3.23
N ARG A 47 -3.17 4.14 2.23
CA ARG A 47 -4.44 3.43 2.29
C ARG A 47 -4.19 1.94 2.43
N ILE A 48 -4.68 1.34 3.51
CA ILE A 48 -4.47 -0.09 3.81
C ILE A 48 -5.75 -0.86 3.56
N ALA A 49 -5.77 -1.70 2.52
CA ALA A 49 -6.90 -2.56 2.22
C ALA A 49 -6.82 -3.84 3.08
N THR A 50 -7.91 -4.14 3.78
CA THR A 50 -8.06 -5.33 4.63
C THR A 50 -9.33 -6.08 4.27
N GLY A 51 -9.34 -7.40 4.43
CA GLY A 51 -10.47 -8.24 4.04
C GLY A 51 -10.33 -9.69 4.47
N PRO A 52 -11.38 -10.51 4.32
CA PRO A 52 -11.25 -11.96 4.39
C PRO A 52 -10.12 -12.49 3.48
N GLN A 53 -9.52 -13.62 3.83
CA GLN A 53 -8.38 -14.21 3.10
C GLN A 53 -8.66 -14.43 1.61
N ARG A 54 -9.93 -14.73 1.27
CA ARG A 54 -10.41 -14.97 -0.10
C ARG A 54 -11.41 -13.91 -0.57
N ALA A 55 -11.35 -12.71 0.01
CA ALA A 55 -12.18 -11.61 -0.47
C ALA A 55 -11.86 -11.32 -1.95
N GLY A 56 -12.91 -11.25 -2.77
CA GLY A 56 -12.80 -10.80 -4.15
C GLY A 56 -12.89 -9.27 -4.21
N PHE A 57 -12.14 -8.63 -5.09
CA PHE A 57 -12.28 -7.19 -5.29
C PHE A 57 -13.58 -6.87 -6.07
N PRO A 58 -14.31 -5.79 -5.71
CA PRO A 58 -14.09 -4.90 -4.56
C PRO A 58 -14.79 -5.35 -3.26
N GLY A 59 -15.62 -6.40 -3.31
CA GLY A 59 -16.51 -6.81 -2.22
C GLY A 59 -15.81 -7.37 -0.97
N GLY A 60 -16.21 -6.87 0.21
CA GLY A 60 -15.71 -7.35 1.50
C GLY A 60 -14.36 -6.78 1.93
N LEU A 61 -13.81 -5.85 1.13
CA LEU A 61 -12.62 -5.08 1.47
C LEU A 61 -13.01 -3.77 2.19
N THR A 62 -12.20 -3.43 3.19
CA THR A 62 -12.23 -2.15 3.91
C THR A 62 -10.87 -1.51 3.77
N VAL A 63 -10.84 -0.26 3.31
CA VAL A 63 -9.63 0.54 3.14
C VAL A 63 -9.53 1.53 4.29
N TRP A 64 -8.39 1.53 4.98
CA TRP A 64 -8.07 2.46 6.05
C TRP A 64 -7.12 3.52 5.51
N GLU A 65 -7.56 4.78 5.35
CA GLU A 65 -6.65 5.88 5.02
C GLU A 65 -6.02 6.43 6.29
N ILE A 66 -4.72 6.18 6.44
CA ILE A 66 -3.90 6.58 7.57
C ILE A 66 -3.04 7.76 7.13
N PRO A 67 -3.15 8.94 7.76
CA PRO A 67 -2.25 10.06 7.46
C PRO A 67 -0.83 9.71 7.89
N LEU A 68 0.16 10.09 7.08
CA LEU A 68 1.57 9.85 7.38
C LEU A 68 2.19 10.95 8.23
N ARG A 69 1.68 12.18 8.16
CA ARG A 69 2.20 13.26 9.02
C ARG A 69 1.86 12.94 10.47
N THR A 70 2.85 12.94 11.34
CA THR A 70 2.58 12.73 12.76
C THR A 70 1.85 13.94 13.35
N VAL A 71 1.07 13.70 14.41
CA VAL A 71 0.32 14.76 15.10
C VAL A 71 1.27 15.66 15.90
N ASP A 72 2.32 15.07 16.46
CA ASP A 72 3.26 15.75 17.36
C ASP A 72 4.33 16.53 16.59
N ASP A 73 4.78 16.02 15.44
CA ASP A 73 5.71 16.70 14.53
C ASP A 73 5.27 16.57 13.06
N PRO A 74 4.74 17.63 12.44
CA PRO A 74 4.28 17.60 11.06
C PRO A 74 5.43 17.51 10.03
N GLU A 75 6.69 17.67 10.45
CA GLU A 75 7.87 17.42 9.61
C GLU A 75 8.33 15.95 9.68
N GLU A 76 7.83 15.17 10.64
CA GLU A 76 8.10 13.73 10.75
C GLU A 76 6.98 12.91 10.07
N LEU A 77 7.39 11.84 9.38
CA LEU A 77 6.48 10.87 8.77
C LEU A 77 6.39 9.61 9.63
N ALA A 78 5.17 9.13 9.84
CA ALA A 78 4.87 7.89 10.53
C ALA A 78 5.56 6.70 9.85
N GLY A 79 6.32 5.96 10.65
CA GLY A 79 7.07 4.79 10.25
C GLY A 79 6.18 3.62 9.83
N ALA A 80 6.79 2.65 9.15
CA ALA A 80 6.11 1.41 8.78
C ALA A 80 5.55 0.64 10.00
N ASN A 81 6.25 0.65 11.12
CA ASN A 81 5.78 0.03 12.37
C ASN A 81 4.61 0.80 12.99
N ASP A 82 4.57 2.13 12.90
CA ASP A 82 3.46 2.94 13.41
C ASP A 82 2.19 2.66 12.62
N VAL A 83 2.30 2.61 11.29
CA VAL A 83 1.20 2.23 10.40
C VAL A 83 0.72 0.81 10.71
N LEU A 84 1.62 -0.16 10.86
CA LEU A 84 1.25 -1.53 11.23
C LEU A 84 0.53 -1.60 12.58
N GLY A 85 0.99 -0.83 13.58
CA GLY A 85 0.36 -0.75 14.89
C GLY A 85 -1.05 -0.16 14.84
N LEU A 86 -1.25 0.88 14.03
CA LEU A 86 -2.58 1.45 13.75
C LEU A 86 -3.48 0.44 13.04
N VAL A 87 -2.99 -0.25 12.01
CA VAL A 87 -3.76 -1.27 11.28
C VAL A 87 -4.23 -2.38 12.22
N ARG A 88 -3.35 -2.87 13.11
CA ARG A 88 -3.73 -3.85 14.13
C ARG A 88 -4.78 -3.31 15.10
N ALA A 89 -4.62 -2.08 15.58
CA ALA A 89 -5.57 -1.43 16.48
C ALA A 89 -6.96 -1.25 15.84
N LEU A 90 -7.00 -0.88 14.55
CA LEU A 90 -8.23 -0.70 13.77
C LEU A 90 -8.95 -2.03 13.52
N ASN A 91 -8.19 -3.13 13.38
CA ASN A 91 -8.69 -4.49 13.19
C ASN A 91 -8.68 -5.27 14.52
N THR A 92 -8.97 -4.58 15.63
CA THR A 92 -9.18 -5.17 16.96
C THR A 92 -10.52 -4.69 17.53
N GLY A 93 -11.41 -5.64 17.81
CA GLY A 93 -12.73 -5.35 18.37
C GLY A 93 -13.66 -4.60 17.40
N THR A 94 -14.81 -4.17 17.89
CA THR A 94 -15.77 -3.37 17.10
C THR A 94 -15.41 -1.88 17.20
N ARG A 95 -15.22 -1.23 16.05
CA ARG A 95 -14.97 0.21 15.95
C ARG A 95 -16.20 0.89 15.33
N ILE A 96 -16.64 2.00 15.92
CA ILE A 96 -17.74 2.82 15.41
C ILE A 96 -17.13 4.10 14.87
N PHE A 97 -17.43 4.41 13.61
CA PHE A 97 -16.98 5.63 12.94
C PHE A 97 -18.18 6.51 12.61
N THR A 98 -17.98 7.82 12.64
CA THR A 98 -18.99 8.77 12.16
C THR A 98 -19.11 8.65 10.65
N SER A 99 -20.32 8.87 10.11
CA SER A 99 -20.54 8.83 8.65
C SER A 99 -19.64 9.80 7.87
N SER A 100 -19.23 10.91 8.50
CA SER A 100 -18.28 11.87 7.93
C SER A 100 -16.87 11.32 7.69
N ARG A 101 -16.52 10.17 8.26
CA ARG A 101 -15.24 9.48 8.07
C ARG A 101 -15.34 8.30 7.11
N VAL A 102 -16.52 8.02 6.57
CA VAL A 102 -16.78 6.87 5.70
C VAL A 102 -17.05 7.37 4.30
N ASP A 103 -16.30 6.85 3.34
CA ASP A 103 -16.42 7.12 1.91
C ASP A 103 -16.29 5.81 1.11
N THR A 104 -16.15 5.89 -0.21
CA THR A 104 -15.92 4.77 -1.10
C THR A 104 -14.76 5.05 -2.05
N VAL A 105 -13.91 4.04 -2.26
CA VAL A 105 -12.81 4.11 -3.23
C VAL A 105 -12.76 2.82 -4.04
N MET A 106 -12.80 2.92 -5.37
CA MET A 106 -12.83 1.77 -6.28
C MET A 106 -13.88 0.69 -5.87
N GLY A 107 -15.04 1.12 -5.35
CA GLY A 107 -16.11 0.24 -4.86
C GLY A 107 -15.87 -0.40 -3.49
N MET A 108 -14.75 -0.09 -2.82
CA MET A 108 -14.43 -0.53 -1.45
C MET A 108 -14.85 0.54 -0.43
N THR A 109 -15.26 0.13 0.77
CA THR A 109 -15.49 1.07 1.88
C THR A 109 -14.17 1.71 2.29
N LEU A 110 -14.09 3.03 2.24
CA LEU A 110 -12.97 3.83 2.70
C LEU A 110 -13.28 4.42 4.09
N ILE A 111 -12.35 4.30 5.03
CA ILE A 111 -12.45 4.91 6.35
C ILE A 111 -11.24 5.82 6.57
N HIS A 112 -11.49 7.11 6.78
CA HIS A 112 -10.47 8.09 7.14
C HIS A 112 -10.11 7.96 8.62
N VAL A 113 -8.85 7.60 8.89
CA VAL A 113 -8.34 7.36 10.24
C VAL A 113 -7.86 8.66 10.85
N ASP A 114 -8.26 8.88 12.10
CA ASP A 114 -7.70 9.92 12.96
C ASP A 114 -6.76 9.25 13.97
N PRO A 115 -5.43 9.36 13.80
CA PRO A 115 -4.48 8.68 14.67
C PRO A 115 -4.62 9.08 16.14
N ALA A 116 -5.08 10.30 16.44
CA ALA A 116 -5.25 10.77 17.82
C ALA A 116 -6.36 10.01 18.58
N GLN A 117 -7.25 9.33 17.86
CA GLN A 117 -8.37 8.55 18.43
C GLN A 117 -8.08 7.04 18.47
N VAL A 118 -6.91 6.61 18.02
CA VAL A 118 -6.54 5.19 17.92
C VAL A 118 -5.21 4.98 18.62
N ALA A 119 -5.24 4.34 19.79
CA ALA A 119 -4.01 3.87 20.44
C ALA A 119 -3.38 2.76 19.58
N PRO A 120 -2.19 2.97 18.99
CA PRO A 120 -1.54 1.96 18.16
C PRO A 120 -1.15 0.73 19.00
N VAL A 121 -1.23 -0.45 18.40
CA VAL A 121 -0.69 -1.66 19.01
C VAL A 121 0.82 -1.69 18.76
N GLY A 122 1.62 -1.54 19.81
CA GLY A 122 3.08 -1.58 19.70
C GLY A 122 3.62 -2.92 19.17
N PRO A 123 4.89 -2.95 18.74
CA PRO A 123 5.51 -4.16 18.21
C PRO A 123 5.60 -5.25 19.28
N GLY A 124 5.23 -6.47 18.91
CA GLY A 124 5.40 -7.66 19.72
C GLY A 124 6.77 -8.31 19.54
N GLU A 125 7.03 -9.39 20.28
CA GLU A 125 8.29 -10.15 20.22
C GLU A 125 8.67 -10.57 18.78
N ARG A 126 7.69 -11.04 18.00
CA ARG A 126 7.91 -11.46 16.61
C ARG A 126 8.26 -10.30 15.68
N ASP A 127 7.71 -9.11 15.91
CA ASP A 127 8.02 -7.93 15.10
C ASP A 127 9.45 -7.47 15.35
N ASN A 128 9.86 -7.49 16.62
CA ASN A 128 11.23 -7.17 17.01
C ASN A 128 12.23 -8.17 16.43
N ALA A 129 11.94 -9.47 16.54
CA ALA A 129 12.76 -10.52 15.94
C ALA A 129 12.83 -10.37 14.42
N PHE A 130 11.70 -10.12 13.76
CA PHE A 130 11.64 -9.89 12.32
C PHE A 130 12.48 -8.68 11.91
N THR A 131 12.37 -7.57 12.63
CA THR A 131 13.15 -6.35 12.38
C THR A 131 14.65 -6.65 12.43
N ILE A 132 15.12 -7.34 13.47
CA ILE A 132 16.52 -7.74 13.60
C ILE A 132 16.95 -8.63 12.44
N LEU A 133 16.22 -9.70 12.16
CA LEU A 133 16.56 -10.67 11.13
C LEU A 133 16.59 -10.03 9.73
N ARG A 134 15.57 -9.22 9.40
CA ARG A 134 15.49 -8.51 8.12
C ARG A 134 16.65 -7.55 7.93
N THR A 135 17.01 -6.77 8.95
CA THR A 135 18.14 -5.85 8.88
C THR A 135 19.45 -6.58 8.62
N LEU A 136 19.62 -7.79 9.15
CA LEU A 136 20.82 -8.61 8.93
C LEU A 136 20.85 -9.30 7.56
N THR A 137 19.71 -9.72 7.02
CA THR A 137 19.65 -10.45 5.74
C THR A 137 19.43 -9.55 4.52
N TYR A 138 18.86 -8.37 4.74
CA TYR A 138 18.58 -7.35 3.73
C TYR A 138 19.03 -5.99 4.27
N PRO A 139 20.35 -5.76 4.40
CA PRO A 139 20.86 -4.48 4.85
C PRO A 139 20.36 -3.38 3.93
N TRP A 140 20.21 -2.19 4.49
CA TRP A 140 19.85 -1.01 3.72
C TRP A 140 20.91 -0.77 2.63
N THR A 141 20.45 -0.56 1.41
CA THR A 141 21.28 -0.20 0.24
C THR A 141 20.97 1.23 -0.15
N GLU A 142 22.00 2.00 -0.50
CA GLU A 142 21.83 3.36 -1.03
C GLU A 142 21.04 3.34 -2.35
N GLU A 143 21.29 2.32 -3.18
CA GLU A 143 20.56 2.09 -4.42
C GLU A 143 19.17 1.52 -4.11
N ARG A 144 18.15 2.28 -4.50
CA ARG A 144 16.74 1.92 -4.35
C ARG A 144 16.24 1.19 -5.60
N PRO A 145 15.24 0.31 -5.48
CA PRO A 145 14.64 -0.32 -6.66
C PRO A 145 13.98 0.73 -7.57
N ASP A 146 14.25 0.63 -8.87
CA ASP A 146 13.57 1.37 -9.93
C ASP A 146 12.92 0.37 -10.91
N PRO A 147 11.58 0.36 -11.06
CA PRO A 147 10.63 1.28 -10.45
C PRO A 147 10.37 1.00 -8.96
N ARG A 148 10.09 2.06 -8.21
CA ARG A 148 9.75 2.01 -6.78
C ARG A 148 8.31 1.54 -6.60
N LEU A 149 8.12 0.52 -5.76
CA LEU A 149 6.79 -0.02 -5.44
C LEU A 149 6.11 0.83 -4.34
N ARG A 150 5.17 1.68 -4.74
CA ARG A 150 4.36 2.55 -3.86
C ARG A 150 3.15 1.85 -3.25
N GLY A 151 2.70 0.77 -3.87
CA GLY A 151 1.54 0.02 -3.40
C GLY A 151 1.26 -1.23 -4.21
N PHE A 152 0.31 -2.03 -3.73
CA PHE A 152 -0.25 -3.18 -4.42
C PHE A 152 -1.68 -3.45 -3.97
N LEU A 153 -2.47 -4.15 -4.78
CA LEU A 153 -3.81 -4.61 -4.42
C LEU A 153 -4.06 -6.03 -4.96
N LEU A 154 -4.40 -6.95 -4.06
CA LEU A 154 -4.83 -8.29 -4.43
C LEU A 154 -6.30 -8.23 -4.89
N GLN A 155 -6.52 -8.37 -6.20
CA GLN A 155 -7.84 -8.25 -6.81
C GLN A 155 -8.58 -9.59 -6.91
N GLY A 156 -7.86 -10.72 -6.82
CA GLY A 156 -8.45 -12.04 -6.93
C GLY A 156 -7.42 -13.18 -6.80
N PRO A 157 -7.81 -14.41 -7.14
CA PRO A 157 -6.96 -15.60 -6.98
C PRO A 157 -5.70 -15.60 -7.85
N ASP A 158 -5.64 -14.76 -8.88
CA ASP A 158 -4.49 -14.66 -9.78
C ASP A 158 -4.42 -13.29 -10.48
N ARG A 159 -4.86 -12.25 -9.79
CA ARG A 159 -4.82 -10.87 -10.30
C ARG A 159 -4.36 -9.95 -9.20
N MET A 160 -3.34 -9.17 -9.51
CA MET A 160 -2.77 -8.18 -8.60
C MET A 160 -2.54 -6.89 -9.37
N ARG A 161 -2.86 -5.76 -8.75
CA ARG A 161 -2.44 -4.45 -9.24
C ARG A 161 -1.18 -4.03 -8.49
N LEU A 162 -0.17 -3.61 -9.23
CA LEU A 162 1.01 -2.93 -8.70
C LEU A 162 0.82 -1.43 -8.88
N TYR A 163 1.30 -0.63 -7.94
CA TYR A 163 1.39 0.83 -8.06
C TYR A 163 2.85 1.21 -7.94
N VAL A 164 3.42 1.71 -9.02
CA VAL A 164 4.84 2.00 -9.11
C VAL A 164 5.08 3.42 -9.63
N ASP A 165 6.21 3.99 -9.26
CA ASP A 165 6.74 5.21 -9.85
C ASP A 165 8.23 5.04 -10.16
N HIS A 166 8.75 5.94 -10.99
CA HIS A 166 10.19 6.06 -11.21
C HIS A 166 10.77 7.11 -10.27
N GLU A 167 12.08 7.04 -10.05
CA GLU A 167 12.81 8.12 -9.40
C GLU A 167 12.53 9.44 -10.14
N GLU A 168 12.30 10.53 -9.39
CA GLU A 168 11.91 11.86 -9.91
C GLU A 168 10.50 11.98 -10.54
N ALA A 169 9.78 10.89 -10.78
CA ALA A 169 8.41 10.94 -11.27
C ALA A 169 7.42 11.27 -10.14
N THR A 170 6.54 12.25 -10.37
CA THR A 170 5.43 12.54 -9.45
C THR A 170 4.20 11.68 -9.70
N ASP A 171 4.16 11.00 -10.83
CA ASP A 171 3.05 10.20 -11.29
C ASP A 171 3.20 8.72 -10.90
N VAL A 172 2.13 8.14 -10.38
CA VAL A 172 2.05 6.70 -10.10
C VAL A 172 1.42 5.99 -11.30
N VAL A 173 2.09 4.96 -11.80
CA VAL A 173 1.59 4.05 -12.83
C VAL A 173 1.11 2.77 -12.15
N ALA A 174 -0.12 2.36 -12.46
CA ALA A 174 -0.65 1.08 -12.04
C ALA A 174 -0.42 0.01 -13.13
N ALA A 175 -0.08 -1.21 -12.72
CA ALA A 175 0.06 -2.35 -13.61
C ALA A 175 -0.73 -3.54 -13.08
N ASP A 176 -1.71 -4.03 -13.85
CA ASP A 176 -2.40 -5.28 -13.55
C ASP A 176 -1.56 -6.45 -14.04
N VAL A 177 -1.25 -7.39 -13.14
CA VAL A 177 -0.39 -8.53 -13.40
C VAL A 177 -1.06 -9.84 -12.99
N ARG A 178 -0.61 -10.94 -13.60
CA ARG A 178 -0.98 -12.31 -13.22
C ARG A 178 0.17 -13.00 -12.48
N PRO A 179 0.10 -13.18 -11.15
CA PRO A 179 1.17 -13.81 -10.38
C PRO A 179 1.55 -15.23 -10.84
N SER A 180 0.63 -15.99 -11.44
CA SER A 180 0.91 -17.33 -11.98
C SER A 180 1.57 -17.36 -13.37
N GLY A 181 1.69 -16.20 -14.03
CA GLY A 181 2.25 -16.08 -15.39
C GLY A 181 3.78 -16.18 -15.43
N ALA A 182 4.39 -15.61 -16.48
CA ALA A 182 5.85 -15.57 -16.63
C ALA A 182 6.51 -14.55 -15.68
N LEU A 183 6.35 -14.73 -14.37
CA LEU A 183 6.68 -13.75 -13.33
C LEU A 183 8.12 -13.23 -13.43
N THR A 184 9.10 -14.10 -13.67
CA THR A 184 10.51 -13.67 -13.80
C THR A 184 10.72 -12.77 -15.02
N ALA A 185 10.10 -13.09 -16.16
CA ALA A 185 10.23 -12.29 -17.38
C ALA A 185 9.50 -10.94 -17.22
N LEU A 186 8.30 -10.97 -16.62
CA LEU A 186 7.54 -9.79 -16.28
C LEU A 186 8.33 -8.85 -15.35
N LEU A 187 8.87 -9.36 -14.25
CA LEU A 187 9.63 -8.54 -13.29
C LEU A 187 10.89 -7.96 -13.91
N ALA A 188 11.55 -8.68 -14.83
CA ALA A 188 12.72 -8.18 -15.55
C ALA A 188 12.36 -7.09 -16.58
N ALA A 189 11.18 -7.18 -17.21
CA ALA A 189 10.71 -6.23 -18.21
C ALA A 189 9.92 -5.06 -17.61
N LEU A 190 9.46 -5.18 -16.35
CA LEU A 190 8.58 -4.22 -15.71
C LEU A 190 9.07 -2.77 -15.82
N PRO A 191 10.35 -2.44 -15.57
CA PRO A 191 10.84 -1.06 -15.69
C PRO A 191 10.56 -0.44 -17.06
N SER A 192 10.73 -1.19 -18.15
CA SER A 192 10.46 -0.70 -19.50
C SER A 192 8.95 -0.69 -19.81
N LEU A 193 8.21 -1.70 -19.35
CA LEU A 193 6.78 -1.83 -19.65
C LEU A 193 5.93 -0.70 -19.05
N VAL A 194 6.32 -0.20 -17.89
CA VAL A 194 5.61 0.91 -17.21
C VAL A 194 5.85 2.27 -17.85
N GLU A 195 6.73 2.36 -18.85
CA GLU A 195 6.95 3.55 -19.68
C GLU A 195 6.16 3.50 -21.00
N GLU A 196 5.72 2.30 -21.45
CA GLU A 196 5.03 2.12 -22.73
C GLU A 196 3.61 2.70 -22.70
N VAL A 197 3.42 3.91 -23.26
CA VAL A 197 2.13 4.62 -23.29
C VAL A 197 1.07 3.88 -24.10
N GLU A 198 1.49 3.13 -25.12
CA GLU A 198 0.62 2.35 -26.01
C GLU A 198 -0.11 1.21 -25.28
N ARG A 199 0.43 0.74 -24.14
CA ARG A 199 -0.18 -0.30 -23.29
C ARG A 199 -1.21 0.24 -22.30
N THR A 200 -1.45 1.56 -22.30
CA THR A 200 -2.42 2.18 -21.42
C THR A 200 -3.82 1.73 -21.75
N VAL A 201 -4.57 1.27 -20.75
CA VAL A 201 -5.97 0.91 -20.90
C VAL A 201 -6.79 2.17 -21.25
N PRO A 202 -7.42 2.23 -22.44
CA PRO A 202 -8.24 3.39 -22.81
C PRO A 202 -9.54 3.42 -22.01
N GLY A 203 -9.80 4.53 -21.30
CA GLY A 203 -11.16 4.88 -20.88
C GLY A 203 -11.61 4.51 -19.47
N ASP A 204 -10.73 4.09 -18.55
CA ASP A 204 -11.13 3.93 -17.13
C ASP A 204 -9.96 4.19 -16.17
N LEU A 205 -9.73 5.45 -15.83
CA LEU A 205 -8.97 5.83 -14.63
C LEU A 205 -9.94 6.04 -13.45
N GLY A 206 -10.93 5.14 -13.30
CA GLY A 206 -11.73 5.04 -12.07
C GLY A 206 -10.90 4.66 -10.83
N ASP A 207 -9.60 4.42 -11.01
CA ASP A 207 -8.60 4.27 -9.96
C ASP A 207 -7.95 5.64 -9.63
N PRO A 208 -8.26 6.23 -8.47
CA PRO A 208 -7.68 7.51 -8.08
C PRO A 208 -6.21 7.40 -7.61
N HIS A 209 -5.62 6.21 -7.60
CA HIS A 209 -4.26 5.97 -7.10
C HIS A 209 -3.17 6.05 -8.16
N CYS A 210 -3.54 6.20 -9.42
CA CYS A 210 -2.60 6.23 -10.54
C CYS A 210 -3.03 7.24 -11.60
N SER A 211 -2.05 7.81 -12.31
CA SER A 211 -2.29 8.62 -13.50
C SER A 211 -2.52 7.76 -14.74
N ARG A 212 -2.06 6.50 -14.71
CA ARG A 212 -2.08 5.56 -15.83
C ARG A 212 -2.23 4.13 -15.34
N LEU A 213 -3.01 3.34 -16.06
CA LEU A 213 -3.16 1.91 -15.82
C LEU A 213 -2.75 1.13 -17.07
N ILE A 214 -1.87 0.15 -16.90
CA ILE A 214 -1.48 -0.80 -17.94
C ILE A 214 -1.97 -2.20 -17.58
N ASP A 215 -2.39 -2.96 -18.58
CA ASP A 215 -2.73 -4.38 -18.45
C ASP A 215 -1.55 -5.23 -18.91
N LEU A 216 -0.99 -6.01 -17.98
CA LEU A 216 0.10 -6.96 -18.20
C LEU A 216 -0.34 -8.38 -17.82
N THR A 217 -1.65 -8.66 -17.77
CA THR A 217 -2.18 -9.97 -17.35
C THR A 217 -1.97 -11.07 -18.39
N ASP A 218 -1.65 -10.70 -19.62
CA ASP A 218 -1.36 -11.53 -20.78
C ASP A 218 0.14 -11.90 -20.94
N TRP A 219 1.00 -11.44 -20.03
CA TRP A 219 2.40 -11.88 -19.90
C TRP A 219 2.57 -13.29 -19.28
#